data_AF-A0A355PFN6-F1
#
_entry.id   AF-A0A355PFN6-F1
#
_cell.length_a   1.000
_cell.length_b   1.000
_cell.length_c   1.000
_cell.angle_alpha   90.00
_cell.angle_beta   90.00
_cell.angle_gamma   90.00
#
_symmetry.space_group_name_H-M   'P 1'
#
loop_
_entity.id
_entity.type
_entity.pdbx_description
1 polymer ?
#
loop_
_entity_poly.entity_id
_entity_poly.type
_entity_poly.pdbx_seq_one_letter_code
_entity_poly.pdbx_strand_id
1 'polypeptide(L)'
;EQRWMLATSEVDQYLKGHRNRLSDEEKAEIDERVAAGQVDLRFNKTFFGSGDSKIAENAGILSAVVGTIMTMIVTLLISFPIGVMTAIYLEEFAPDNRFTQLIEININNLAAIPSILFGLLGLAIFINFFGVPRSSPLAGG
;
A
#
# COMPACT_ATOMS: atom_id res chain seq x y z
N GLU A 1 32.86 4.20 -22.85
CA GLU A 1 31.57 3.49 -22.87
C GLU A 1 30.43 4.49 -22.79
N GLN A 2 29.33 4.28 -23.52
CA GLN A 2 28.13 5.10 -23.39
C GLN A 2 27.26 4.54 -22.25
N ARG A 3 26.82 5.40 -21.33
CA ARG A 3 25.97 5.03 -20.20
C ARG A 3 24.64 5.79 -20.27
N TRP A 4 23.55 5.04 -20.30
CA TRP A 4 22.20 5.60 -20.21
C TRP A 4 21.86 5.92 -18.76
N MET A 5 21.27 7.09 -18.52
CA MET A 5 20.84 7.54 -17.21
C MET A 5 19.38 8.00 -17.29
N LEU A 6 18.67 7.92 -16.16
CA LEU A 6 17.31 8.42 -16.08
C LEU A 6 17.33 9.94 -16.22
N ALA A 7 16.46 10.45 -17.08
CA ALA A 7 16.22 11.88 -17.16
C ALA A 7 15.45 12.34 -15.91
N THR A 8 15.57 13.62 -15.58
CA THR A 8 14.75 14.21 -14.52
C THR A 8 13.27 14.07 -14.84
N SER A 9 12.44 13.96 -13.81
CA SER A 9 10.99 13.86 -13.93
C SER A 9 10.36 14.95 -14.84
N GLU A 10 10.89 16.17 -14.84
CA GLU A 10 10.38 17.26 -15.69
C GLU A 10 10.57 16.98 -17.20
N VAL A 11 11.70 16.38 -17.58
CA VAL A 11 11.98 15.97 -18.97
C VAL A 11 11.06 14.81 -19.36
N ASP A 12 10.89 13.83 -18.49
CA ASP A 12 9.97 12.70 -18.71
C ASP A 12 8.52 13.16 -18.88
N GLN A 13 8.04 14.11 -18.05
CA GLN A 13 6.70 14.69 -18.19
C GLN A 13 6.54 15.47 -19.49
N TYR A 14 7.55 16.26 -19.89
CA TYR A 14 7.51 17.01 -21.14
C TYR A 14 7.40 16.09 -22.36
N LEU A 15 8.24 15.05 -22.44
CA LEU A 15 8.22 14.08 -23.54
C LEU A 15 6.90 13.28 -23.63
N LYS A 16 6.20 13.13 -22.50
CA LYS A 16 4.87 12.51 -22.44
C LYS A 16 3.73 13.49 -22.73
N GLY A 17 4.03 14.75 -23.03
CA GLY A 17 3.03 15.80 -23.28
C GLY A 17 2.27 16.22 -22.01
N HIS A 18 2.83 15.96 -20.83
CA HIS A 18 2.26 16.35 -19.56
C HIS A 18 2.80 17.70 -19.08
N ARG A 19 2.15 18.24 -18.04
CA ARG A 19 2.54 19.50 -17.43
C ARG A 19 3.94 19.37 -16.82
N ASN A 20 4.81 20.29 -17.20
CA ASN A 20 6.20 20.38 -16.77
C ASN A 20 6.53 21.82 -16.38
N ARG A 21 7.71 22.02 -15.80
CA ARG A 21 8.25 23.30 -15.34
C ARG A 21 9.44 23.79 -16.16
N LEU A 22 9.71 23.16 -17.30
CA LEU A 22 10.83 23.51 -18.16
C LEU A 22 10.57 24.83 -18.88
N SER A 23 11.62 25.64 -18.99
CA SER A 23 11.67 26.83 -19.83
C SER A 23 11.63 26.46 -21.32
N ASP A 24 11.32 27.43 -22.17
CA ASP A 24 11.24 27.18 -23.62
C ASP A 24 12.62 26.90 -24.24
N GLU A 25 13.70 27.43 -23.66
CA GLU A 25 15.08 27.11 -24.04
C GLU A 25 15.43 25.65 -23.73
N GLU A 26 15.08 25.16 -22.53
CA GLU A 26 15.31 23.76 -22.14
C GLU A 26 14.53 22.79 -23.03
N LYS A 27 13.29 23.14 -23.41
CA LYS A 27 12.49 22.33 -24.34
C LYS A 27 13.14 22.21 -25.70
N ALA A 28 13.63 23.32 -26.25
CA ALA A 28 14.32 23.32 -27.54
C ALA A 28 15.60 22.45 -27.51
N GLU A 29 16.36 22.50 -26.41
CA GLU A 29 17.52 21.61 -26.22
C GLU A 29 17.12 20.13 -26.16
N ILE A 30 16.03 19.81 -25.44
CA ILE A 30 15.52 18.44 -25.37
C ILE A 30 15.08 17.95 -26.74
N ASP A 31 14.35 18.78 -27.50
CA ASP A 31 13.89 18.44 -28.85
C ASP A 31 15.05 18.17 -29.80
N GLU A 32 16.14 18.94 -29.71
CA GLU A 32 17.36 18.69 -30.48
C GLU A 32 17.99 17.34 -30.10
N ARG A 33 18.08 17.03 -28.80
CA ARG A 33 18.62 15.74 -28.30
C ARG A 33 17.75 14.55 -28.67
N VAL A 34 16.43 14.73 -28.71
CA VAL A 34 15.48 13.73 -29.22
C VAL A 34 15.70 13.51 -30.71
N ALA A 35 15.83 14.57 -31.51
CA ALA A 35 16.13 14.48 -32.94
C ALA A 35 17.49 13.81 -33.22
N ALA A 36 18.47 14.01 -32.34
CA ALA A 36 19.77 13.34 -32.39
C ALA A 36 19.74 11.87 -31.91
N GLY A 37 18.58 11.35 -31.48
CA GLY A 37 18.43 9.97 -31.00
C GLY A 37 19.08 9.70 -29.64
N GLN A 38 19.36 10.75 -28.84
CA GLN A 38 20.01 10.65 -27.53
C GLN A 38 19.01 10.45 -26.38
N VAL A 39 17.71 10.56 -26.67
CA VAL A 39 16.62 10.47 -25.69
C VAL A 39 15.60 9.45 -26.20
N ASP A 40 15.20 8.55 -25.32
CA ASP A 40 14.29 7.45 -25.67
C ASP A 40 13.36 7.14 -24.49
N LEU A 41 12.08 6.91 -24.78
CA LEU A 41 11.09 6.52 -23.79
C LEU A 41 11.07 5.00 -23.70
N ARG A 42 11.42 4.48 -22.53
CA ARG A 42 11.48 3.04 -22.29
C ARG A 42 10.52 2.62 -21.19
N PHE A 43 10.14 1.34 -21.25
CA PHE A 43 9.41 0.71 -20.16
C PHE A 43 10.24 0.75 -18.86
N ASN A 44 9.68 1.39 -17.83
CA ASN A 44 10.38 1.60 -16.56
C ASN A 44 10.39 0.32 -15.71
N LYS A 45 11.40 -0.53 -15.91
CA LYS A 45 11.62 -1.72 -15.06
C LYS A 45 12.06 -1.35 -13.65
N THR A 46 12.77 -0.23 -13.49
CA THR A 46 13.27 0.29 -12.22
C THR A 46 12.13 0.55 -11.24
N PHE A 47 10.96 1.02 -11.72
CA PHE A 47 9.75 1.21 -10.91
C PHE A 47 9.35 -0.01 -10.06
N PHE A 48 9.55 -1.22 -10.57
CA PHE A 48 9.21 -2.46 -9.86
C PHE A 48 10.33 -2.95 -8.92
N GLY A 49 11.57 -2.56 -9.17
CA GLY A 49 12.74 -2.96 -8.39
C GLY A 49 13.20 -1.93 -7.36
N SER A 50 12.72 -0.70 -7.45
CA SER A 50 13.06 0.40 -6.55
C SER A 50 12.00 0.58 -5.46
N GLY A 51 12.45 0.99 -4.27
CA GLY A 51 11.59 1.37 -3.16
C GLY A 51 11.29 2.87 -3.13
N ASP A 52 10.95 3.37 -1.94
CA ASP A 52 10.62 4.78 -1.74
C ASP A 52 11.84 5.68 -1.97
N SER A 53 11.64 6.79 -2.67
CA SER A 53 12.69 7.78 -2.95
C SER A 53 12.12 9.19 -2.87
N LYS A 54 12.94 10.15 -2.42
CA LYS A 54 12.64 11.58 -2.48
C LYS A 54 12.76 12.15 -3.90
N ILE A 55 13.41 11.41 -4.79
CA ILE A 55 13.64 11.77 -6.19
C ILE A 55 12.64 10.97 -7.03
N ALA A 56 11.76 11.65 -7.74
CA ALA A 56 10.62 11.05 -8.44
C ALA A 56 11.04 10.02 -9.49
N GLU A 57 12.10 10.29 -10.26
CA GLU A 57 12.61 9.37 -11.29
C GLU A 57 13.16 8.05 -10.73
N ASN A 58 13.51 8.01 -9.44
CA ASN A 58 14.02 6.83 -8.75
C ASN A 58 12.99 6.15 -7.83
N ALA A 59 11.78 6.71 -7.71
CA ALA A 59 10.74 6.14 -6.85
C ALA A 59 10.13 4.89 -7.50
N GLY A 60 9.85 3.88 -6.68
CA GLY A 60 9.21 2.64 -7.13
C GLY A 60 8.27 2.05 -6.08
N ILE A 61 7.62 0.94 -6.43
CA ILE A 61 6.54 0.33 -5.64
C ILE A 61 7.02 -0.75 -4.68
N LEU A 62 8.31 -1.12 -4.72
CA LEU A 62 8.80 -2.31 -4.02
C LEU A 62 8.53 -2.23 -2.52
N SER A 63 8.75 -1.07 -1.90
CA SER A 63 8.47 -0.85 -0.47
C SER A 63 7.01 -1.11 -0.12
N ALA A 64 6.07 -0.59 -0.91
CA ALA A 64 4.64 -0.74 -0.66
C ALA A 64 4.19 -2.20 -0.82
N VAL A 65 4.73 -2.91 -1.81
CA VAL A 65 4.44 -4.33 -2.05
C VAL A 65 4.98 -5.18 -0.90
N VAL A 66 6.25 -4.98 -0.50
CA VAL A 66 6.87 -5.70 0.61
C VAL A 66 6.12 -5.42 1.92
N GLY A 67 5.78 -4.16 2.20
CA GLY A 67 5.00 -3.78 3.37
C GLY A 67 3.64 -4.49 3.40
N THR A 68 2.92 -4.51 2.27
CA THR A 68 1.63 -5.20 2.15
C THR A 68 1.75 -6.71 2.34
N ILE A 69 2.76 -7.35 1.76
CA ILE A 69 2.99 -8.78 1.95
C ILE A 69 3.32 -9.09 3.41
N MET A 70 4.17 -8.27 4.04
CA MET A 70 4.56 -8.44 5.44
C MET A 70 3.34 -8.32 6.37
N THR A 71 2.48 -7.31 6.17
CA THR A 71 1.26 -7.16 6.97
C THR A 71 0.32 -8.34 6.78
N MET A 72 0.09 -8.79 5.54
CA MET A 72 -0.73 -9.97 5.26
C MET A 72 -0.20 -11.23 5.94
N ILE A 73 1.12 -11.46 5.91
CA ILE A 73 1.74 -12.63 6.55
C ILE A 73 1.54 -12.57 8.07
N VAL A 74 1.83 -11.43 8.69
CA VAL A 74 1.68 -11.27 10.15
C VAL A 74 0.22 -11.46 10.55
N THR A 75 -0.73 -10.85 9.82
CA THR A 75 -2.16 -11.03 10.05
C THR A 75 -2.56 -12.50 9.89
N LEU A 76 -2.12 -13.19 8.84
CA LEU A 76 -2.44 -14.59 8.62
C LEU A 76 -1.91 -15.48 9.76
N LEU A 77 -0.65 -15.29 10.17
CA LEU A 77 -0.01 -16.08 11.23
C LEU A 77 -0.71 -15.96 12.58
N ILE A 78 -1.38 -14.83 12.85
CA ILE A 78 -2.09 -14.61 14.10
C ILE A 78 -3.56 -15.03 13.95
N SER A 79 -4.25 -14.53 12.94
CA SER A 79 -5.69 -14.73 12.77
C SER A 79 -6.05 -16.16 12.38
N PHE A 80 -5.24 -16.84 11.56
CA PHE A 80 -5.57 -18.19 11.10
C PHE A 80 -5.55 -19.22 12.24
N PRO A 81 -4.48 -19.33 13.06
CA PRO A 81 -4.48 -20.29 14.18
C PRO A 81 -5.59 -20.00 15.19
N ILE A 82 -5.80 -18.72 15.55
CA ILE A 82 -6.85 -18.34 16.51
C ILE A 82 -8.24 -18.69 15.94
N GLY A 83 -8.50 -18.39 14.67
CA GLY A 83 -9.76 -18.70 14.01
C GLY A 83 -10.05 -20.19 13.95
N VAL A 84 -9.06 -21.00 13.54
CA VAL A 84 -9.20 -22.46 13.47
C VAL A 84 -9.39 -23.07 14.86
N MET A 85 -8.59 -22.67 15.86
CA MET A 85 -8.75 -23.17 17.23
C MET A 85 -10.11 -22.80 17.82
N THR A 86 -10.60 -21.58 17.57
CA THR A 86 -11.91 -21.13 18.05
C THR A 86 -13.03 -21.95 17.40
N ALA A 87 -12.95 -22.20 16.08
CA ALA A 87 -13.93 -23.01 15.37
C ALA A 87 -13.97 -24.46 15.88
N ILE A 88 -12.80 -25.10 16.05
CA ILE A 88 -12.72 -26.47 16.58
C ILE A 88 -13.28 -26.54 18.01
N TYR A 89 -12.94 -25.56 18.86
CA TYR A 89 -13.43 -25.53 20.24
C TYR A 89 -14.95 -25.42 20.31
N LEU A 90 -15.54 -24.52 19.51
CA LEU A 90 -17.00 -24.33 19.50
C LEU A 90 -17.75 -25.55 18.94
N GLU A 91 -17.21 -26.19 17.91
CA GLU A 91 -17.89 -27.33 17.27
C GLU A 91 -17.76 -28.64 18.06
N GLU A 92 -16.58 -28.93 18.62
CA GLU A 92 -16.30 -30.25 19.19
C GLU A 92 -16.38 -30.27 20.73
N PHE A 93 -16.05 -29.17 21.40
CA PHE A 93 -15.85 -29.15 22.85
C PHE A 93 -16.87 -28.29 23.62
N ALA A 94 -17.47 -27.29 22.98
CA ALA A 94 -18.37 -26.38 23.67
C ALA A 94 -19.73 -27.04 23.95
N PRO A 95 -20.23 -27.00 25.19
CA PRO A 95 -21.56 -27.51 25.50
C PRO A 95 -22.63 -26.61 24.89
N ASP A 96 -23.71 -27.22 24.37
CA ASP A 96 -24.87 -26.50 23.85
C ASP A 96 -25.62 -25.81 25.00
N ASN A 97 -25.33 -24.52 25.19
CA ASN A 97 -25.97 -23.68 26.18
C ASN A 97 -26.19 -22.28 25.62
N ARG A 98 -26.97 -21.48 26.34
CA ARG A 98 -27.33 -20.11 25.91
C ARG A 98 -26.11 -19.20 25.70
N PHE A 99 -24.98 -19.48 26.34
CA PHE A 99 -23.75 -18.71 26.19
C PHE A 99 -23.02 -19.07 24.89
N THR A 100 -22.87 -20.35 24.56
CA THR A 100 -22.32 -20.84 23.29
C THR A 100 -23.15 -20.33 22.11
N GLN A 101 -24.48 -20.43 22.20
CA GLN A 101 -25.40 -19.90 21.18
C GLN A 101 -25.25 -18.37 20.99
N LEU A 102 -25.03 -17.62 22.09
CA LEU A 102 -24.80 -16.18 22.00
C LEU A 102 -23.50 -15.87 21.26
N ILE A 103 -22.42 -16.63 21.53
CA ILE A 103 -21.14 -16.47 20.84
C ILE A 103 -21.31 -16.75 19.34
N GLU A 104 -21.95 -17.86 18.97
CA GLU A 104 -22.18 -18.23 17.56
C GLU A 104 -22.98 -17.16 16.80
N ILE A 105 -24.05 -16.61 17.41
CA ILE A 105 -24.83 -15.52 16.81
C ILE A 105 -23.95 -14.28 16.59
N ASN A 106 -23.11 -13.91 17.57
CA ASN A 106 -22.22 -12.77 17.43
C ASN A 106 -21.15 -12.99 16.37
N ILE A 107 -20.57 -14.19 16.26
CA ILE A 107 -19.59 -14.52 15.22
C ILE A 107 -20.24 -14.40 13.83
N ASN A 108 -21.43 -14.97 13.64
CA ASN A 108 -22.16 -14.87 12.37
C ASN A 108 -22.53 -13.42 12.03
N ASN A 109 -22.99 -12.64 13.01
CA ASN A 109 -23.28 -11.22 12.81
C ASN A 109 -22.01 -10.43 12.45
N LEU A 110 -20.88 -10.71 13.10
CA LEU A 110 -19.60 -10.06 12.83
C LEU A 110 -19.10 -10.39 11.43
N ALA A 111 -19.27 -11.63 10.97
CA ALA A 111 -18.91 -12.07 9.63
C ALA A 111 -19.75 -11.38 8.52
N ALA A 112 -20.96 -10.92 8.84
CA ALA A 112 -21.85 -10.24 7.89
C ALA A 112 -21.56 -8.72 7.74
N ILE A 113 -20.75 -8.14 8.62
CA ILE A 113 -20.48 -6.69 8.63
C ILE A 113 -19.48 -6.32 7.51
N PRO A 114 -19.72 -5.23 6.75
CA PRO A 114 -18.77 -4.70 5.77
C PRO A 114 -17.40 -4.34 6.38
N SER A 115 -16.31 -4.66 5.68
CA SER A 115 -14.93 -4.45 6.15
C SER A 115 -14.58 -3.00 6.51
N ILE A 116 -15.18 -2.02 5.83
CA ILE A 116 -14.99 -0.58 6.10
C ILE A 116 -15.36 -0.23 7.54
N LEU A 117 -16.42 -0.84 8.08
CA LEU A 117 -16.87 -0.57 9.45
C LEU A 117 -15.85 -1.03 10.48
N PHE A 118 -15.18 -2.16 10.25
CA PHE A 118 -14.09 -2.61 11.12
C PHE A 118 -12.90 -1.65 11.11
N GLY A 119 -12.57 -1.08 9.94
CA GLY A 119 -11.51 -0.07 9.83
C GLY A 119 -11.83 1.22 10.60
N LEU A 120 -13.04 1.74 10.43
CA LEU A 120 -13.49 2.96 11.12
C LEU A 120 -13.63 2.74 12.64
N LEU A 121 -14.17 1.60 13.06
CA LEU A 121 -14.27 1.25 14.48
C LEU A 121 -12.89 1.11 15.12
N GLY A 122 -11.95 0.42 14.46
CA GLY A 122 -10.58 0.30 14.94
C GLY A 122 -9.92 1.65 15.15
N LEU A 123 -9.99 2.54 14.14
CA LEU A 123 -9.48 3.90 14.24
C LEU A 123 -10.14 4.69 15.38
N ALA A 124 -11.45 4.57 15.54
CA ALA A 124 -12.19 5.22 16.61
C ALA A 124 -11.76 4.74 18.00
N ILE A 125 -11.44 3.45 18.17
CA ILE A 125 -10.91 2.91 19.43
C ILE A 125 -9.53 3.52 19.72
N PHE A 126 -8.60 3.53 18.76
CA PHE A 126 -7.27 4.09 18.97
C PHE A 126 -7.29 5.58 19.31
N ILE A 127 -8.12 6.37 18.61
CA ILE A 127 -8.18 7.81 18.83
C ILE A 127 -9.02 8.16 20.07
N ASN A 128 -10.26 7.68 20.15
CA ASN A 128 -11.20 8.15 21.18
C ASN A 128 -11.01 7.43 22.52
N PHE A 129 -10.68 6.13 22.51
CA PHE A 129 -10.52 5.37 23.74
C PHE A 129 -9.09 5.43 24.27
N PHE A 130 -8.09 5.24 23.40
CA PHE A 130 -6.67 5.27 23.79
C PHE A 130 -6.02 6.66 23.68
N GLY A 131 -6.70 7.67 23.12
CA GLY A 131 -6.19 9.04 23.04
C GLY A 131 -5.01 9.23 22.08
N VAL A 132 -4.81 8.30 21.14
CA VAL A 132 -3.65 8.30 20.24
C VAL A 132 -3.73 9.50 19.27
N PRO A 133 -2.64 10.27 19.07
CA PRO A 133 -2.61 11.34 18.08
C PRO A 133 -2.86 10.80 16.67
N ARG A 134 -3.61 11.56 15.86
CA ARG A 134 -3.96 11.16 14.48
C ARG A 134 -2.74 10.95 13.57
N SER A 135 -1.59 11.53 13.92
CA SER A 135 -0.31 11.42 13.20
C SER A 135 0.58 10.31 13.75
N SER A 136 0.05 9.41 14.57
CA SER A 136 0.81 8.28 15.10
C SER A 136 0.80 7.11 14.09
N PRO A 137 1.91 6.35 13.97
CA PRO A 137 1.93 5.07 13.25
C PRO A 137 0.84 4.09 13.66
N LEU A 138 0.37 4.17 14.91
CA LEU A 138 -0.71 3.35 15.44
C LEU A 138 -2.11 3.76 14.92
N ALA A 139 -2.27 5.00 14.46
CA ALA A 139 -3.50 5.54 13.88
C ALA A 139 -3.43 5.64 12.34
N GLY A 140 -2.39 5.07 11.71
CA GLY A 140 -2.18 5.10 10.26
C GLY A 140 -1.40 6.32 9.74
N GLY A 141 -0.67 7.02 10.61
CA GLY A 141 0.17 8.19 10.29
C GLY A 141 1.65 7.89 10.11
#